data_AF-A0A5E6QPI1-F1
#
_entry.id   AF-A0A5E6QPI1-F1
#
_cell.length_a   1.000
_cell.length_b   1.000
_cell.length_c   1.000
_cell.angle_alpha   90.00
_cell.angle_beta   90.00
_cell.angle_gamma   90.00
#
_symmetry.space_group_name_H-M   'P 1'
#
loop_
_entity.id
_entity.type
_entity.pdbx_description
1 polymer ?
#
loop_
_entity_poly.entity_id
_entity_poly.type
_entity_poly.pdbx_seq_one_letter_code
_entity_poly.pdbx_strand_id
1 'polypeptide(L)'
;MNVCHLIDQCCLRIQTDDINSDLNTLCIQTTRHEEAIFQYASTDTSARLADWVRQYGGCPSATDDQAHAAYIMACAVKALEALSDWMRVAEQDAWSHTKEIPDWPWDLYCEFVEMQVNSDERIEALEHYVMYLEPISSLPSLQDDELLPFAVEAIKNAVRRKGGVLSGKDRNEEISDRDAAIVNHARSLLKKGMSHRNVTTATHCWLEREIAKPIKQRPEWVPLETEKALTRKQVNSILKRYWVM
;
A
#
# COMPACT_ATOMS: atom_id res chain seq x y z
N MET A 1 -14.89 0.29 4.57
CA MET A 1 -15.26 -0.63 5.67
C MET A 1 -14.06 -1.53 5.94
N ASN A 2 -13.67 -1.73 7.21
CA ASN A 2 -12.40 -2.39 7.57
C ASN A 2 -12.61 -3.91 7.70
N VAL A 3 -11.58 -4.70 7.39
CA VAL A 3 -11.54 -6.17 7.60
C VAL A 3 -11.89 -6.57 9.03
N CYS A 4 -11.66 -5.70 10.02
CA CYS A 4 -12.14 -5.94 11.39
C CYS A 4 -13.67 -6.19 11.44
N HIS A 5 -14.46 -5.46 10.65
CA HIS A 5 -15.91 -5.67 10.60
C HIS A 5 -16.27 -7.03 9.98
N LEU A 6 -15.48 -7.50 9.01
CA LEU A 6 -15.64 -8.85 8.44
C LEU A 6 -15.44 -9.91 9.54
N ILE A 7 -14.39 -9.76 10.34
CA ILE A 7 -14.10 -10.64 11.49
C ILE A 7 -15.26 -10.61 12.49
N ASP A 8 -15.77 -9.41 12.83
CA ASP A 8 -16.92 -9.28 13.74
C ASP A 8 -18.15 -10.05 13.22
N GLN A 9 -18.45 -9.96 11.92
CA GLN A 9 -19.55 -10.72 11.33
C GLN A 9 -19.30 -12.23 11.34
N CYS A 10 -18.07 -12.68 11.05
CA CYS A 10 -17.72 -14.09 11.16
C CYS A 10 -17.87 -14.62 12.60
N CYS A 11 -17.45 -13.83 13.60
CA CYS A 11 -17.62 -14.18 15.01
C CYS A 11 -19.09 -14.44 15.37
N LEU A 12 -20.02 -13.63 14.85
CA LEU A 12 -21.46 -13.80 15.09
C LEU A 12 -22.02 -15.10 14.50
N ARG A 13 -21.52 -15.55 13.35
CA ARG A 13 -21.93 -16.82 12.73
C ARG A 13 -21.35 -18.04 13.43
N ILE A 14 -20.14 -17.90 13.97
CA ILE A 14 -19.43 -18.98 14.66
C ILE A 14 -19.96 -19.15 16.09
N GLN A 15 -20.34 -18.06 16.77
CA GLN A 15 -20.93 -18.12 18.11
C GLN A 15 -22.43 -18.45 18.05
N THR A 16 -22.78 -19.72 18.21
CA THR A 16 -24.11 -20.14 18.65
C THR A 16 -24.10 -20.39 20.16
N ASP A 17 -25.27 -20.34 20.83
CA ASP A 17 -25.47 -20.32 22.30
C ASP A 17 -24.81 -21.45 23.13
N ASP A 18 -24.08 -22.36 22.48
CA ASP A 18 -23.35 -23.47 23.10
C ASP A 18 -21.84 -23.20 23.01
N ILE A 19 -21.22 -22.84 24.15
CA ILE A 19 -19.78 -22.54 24.24
C ILE A 19 -19.00 -23.85 24.06
N ASN A 20 -18.82 -24.27 22.82
CA ASN A 20 -18.10 -25.49 22.50
C ASN A 20 -16.64 -25.16 22.14
N SER A 21 -15.68 -25.81 22.82
CA SER A 21 -14.23 -25.60 22.64
C SER A 21 -13.75 -25.86 21.20
N ASP A 22 -14.54 -26.63 20.46
CA ASP A 22 -14.20 -27.14 19.14
C ASP A 22 -14.25 -26.03 18.07
N LEU A 23 -15.09 -24.99 18.25
CA LEU A 23 -15.22 -23.87 17.31
C LEU A 23 -14.06 -22.85 17.42
N ASN A 24 -13.48 -22.69 18.61
CA ASN A 24 -12.23 -21.93 18.76
C ASN A 24 -11.07 -22.66 18.07
N THR A 25 -11.04 -23.99 18.20
CA THR A 25 -10.05 -24.83 17.52
C THR A 25 -10.20 -24.74 16.00
N LEU A 26 -11.45 -24.74 15.50
CA LEU A 26 -11.77 -24.54 14.08
C LEU A 26 -11.12 -23.27 13.54
N CYS A 27 -11.40 -22.10 14.12
CA CYS A 27 -10.88 -20.81 13.62
C CYS A 27 -9.35 -20.76 13.59
N ILE A 28 -8.70 -21.24 14.66
CA ILE A 28 -7.24 -21.24 14.78
C ILE A 28 -6.62 -22.15 13.71
N GLN A 29 -7.13 -23.38 13.57
CA GLN A 29 -6.59 -24.34 12.61
C GLN A 29 -6.90 -23.94 11.17
N THR A 30 -8.08 -23.40 10.89
CA THR A 30 -8.41 -22.84 9.57
C THR A 30 -7.48 -21.71 9.20
N THR A 31 -7.16 -20.80 10.13
CA THR A 31 -6.18 -19.72 9.90
C THR A 31 -4.77 -20.26 9.65
N ARG A 32 -4.37 -21.31 10.38
CA ARG A 32 -3.07 -21.96 10.20
C ARG A 32 -2.94 -22.67 8.85
N HIS A 33 -4.04 -23.23 8.34
CA HIS A 33 -4.08 -24.04 7.14
C HIS A 33 -4.77 -23.35 5.95
N GLU A 34 -4.96 -22.03 6.02
CA GLU A 34 -5.71 -21.23 5.04
C GLU A 34 -5.26 -21.51 3.60
N GLU A 35 -3.96 -21.41 3.32
CA GLU A 35 -3.41 -21.62 1.98
C GLU A 35 -3.68 -23.04 1.44
N ALA A 36 -3.53 -24.06 2.29
CA ALA A 36 -3.80 -25.44 1.89
C ALA A 36 -5.29 -25.62 1.59
N ILE A 37 -6.17 -25.07 2.43
CA ILE A 37 -7.62 -25.08 2.22
C ILE A 37 -7.97 -24.40 0.90
N PHE A 38 -7.38 -23.24 0.61
CA PHE A 38 -7.58 -22.52 -0.66
C PHE A 38 -7.17 -23.36 -1.88
N GLN A 39 -5.98 -23.96 -1.85
CA GLN A 39 -5.47 -24.78 -2.95
C GLN A 39 -6.40 -25.94 -3.28
N TYR A 40 -7.00 -26.59 -2.27
CA TYR A 40 -7.96 -27.67 -2.50
C TYR A 40 -9.35 -27.16 -2.88
N ALA A 41 -9.84 -26.09 -2.25
CA ALA A 41 -11.17 -25.53 -2.49
C ALA A 41 -11.29 -24.84 -3.86
N SER A 42 -10.20 -24.27 -4.39
CA SER A 42 -10.17 -23.61 -5.70
C SER A 42 -10.39 -24.55 -6.89
N THR A 43 -10.30 -25.87 -6.67
CA THR A 43 -10.40 -26.87 -7.76
C THR A 43 -11.80 -27.47 -7.94
N ASP A 44 -12.77 -27.23 -7.03
CA ASP A 44 -14.06 -27.92 -7.07
C ASP A 44 -15.19 -27.16 -6.30
N THR A 45 -16.43 -27.57 -6.54
CA THR A 45 -17.75 -26.96 -6.23
C THR A 45 -18.04 -26.54 -4.79
N SER A 46 -19.10 -25.73 -4.62
CA SER A 46 -19.40 -24.89 -3.44
C SER A 46 -19.44 -25.57 -2.06
N ALA A 47 -19.68 -26.88 -1.98
CA ALA A 47 -19.73 -27.61 -0.71
C ALA A 47 -18.34 -28.06 -0.19
N ARG A 48 -17.32 -28.12 -1.05
CA ARG A 48 -16.01 -28.68 -0.68
C ARG A 48 -15.19 -27.76 0.22
N LEU A 49 -15.40 -26.44 0.17
CA LEU A 49 -14.73 -25.52 1.09
C LEU A 49 -15.04 -25.89 2.55
N ALA A 50 -16.32 -26.09 2.87
CA ALA A 50 -16.74 -26.47 4.21
C ALA A 50 -16.11 -27.79 4.66
N ASP A 51 -16.05 -28.79 3.77
CA ASP A 51 -15.42 -30.08 4.07
C ASP A 51 -13.92 -29.96 4.37
N TRP A 52 -13.19 -29.17 3.57
CA TRP A 52 -11.78 -28.91 3.83
C TRP A 52 -11.57 -28.14 5.13
N VAL A 53 -12.40 -27.14 5.40
CA VAL A 53 -12.36 -26.38 6.65
C VAL A 53 -12.61 -27.29 7.85
N ARG A 54 -13.59 -28.20 7.80
CA ARG A 54 -13.83 -29.19 8.86
C ARG A 54 -12.65 -30.14 9.04
N GLN A 55 -12.10 -30.62 7.93
CA GLN A 55 -10.99 -31.58 7.94
C GLN A 55 -9.73 -30.98 8.55
N TYR A 56 -9.32 -29.79 8.10
CA TYR A 56 -8.15 -29.10 8.65
C TYR A 56 -8.45 -28.48 10.02
N GLY A 57 -9.68 -28.06 10.24
CA GLY A 57 -10.17 -27.48 11.49
C GLY A 57 -10.34 -28.47 12.64
N GLY A 58 -10.42 -29.76 12.34
CA GLY A 58 -10.68 -30.81 13.33
C GLY A 58 -12.09 -30.76 13.94
N CYS A 59 -13.05 -30.10 13.26
CA CYS A 59 -14.40 -29.89 13.77
C CYS A 59 -15.46 -30.40 12.76
N PRO A 60 -15.67 -31.74 12.67
CA PRO A 60 -16.58 -32.33 11.68
C PRO A 60 -18.05 -31.94 11.88
N SER A 61 -18.44 -31.49 13.07
CA SER A 61 -19.80 -31.07 13.42
C SER A 61 -20.13 -29.63 13.01
N ALA A 62 -19.15 -28.84 12.55
CA ALA A 62 -19.40 -27.47 12.12
C ALA A 62 -20.38 -27.43 10.94
N THR A 63 -21.32 -26.49 10.92
CA THR A 63 -22.20 -26.29 9.77
C THR A 63 -21.44 -25.70 8.57
N ASP A 64 -22.01 -25.75 7.37
CA ASP A 64 -21.38 -25.13 6.19
C ASP A 64 -21.19 -23.62 6.41
N ASP A 65 -22.18 -22.96 7.03
CA ASP A 65 -22.12 -21.53 7.36
C ASP A 65 -20.99 -21.23 8.36
N GLN A 66 -20.83 -22.03 9.42
CA GLN A 66 -19.72 -21.88 10.38
C GLN A 66 -18.37 -22.13 9.72
N ALA A 67 -18.27 -23.10 8.82
CA ALA A 67 -17.04 -23.42 8.12
C ALA A 67 -16.65 -22.31 7.12
N HIS A 68 -17.61 -21.77 6.37
CA HIS A 68 -17.40 -20.62 5.50
C HIS A 68 -17.00 -19.39 6.31
N ALA A 69 -17.69 -19.10 7.41
CA ALA A 69 -17.35 -18.00 8.31
C ALA A 69 -15.93 -18.14 8.88
N ALA A 70 -15.52 -19.34 9.29
CA ALA A 70 -14.17 -19.60 9.80
C ALA A 70 -13.09 -19.36 8.73
N TYR A 71 -13.36 -19.74 7.47
CA TYR A 71 -12.43 -19.50 6.37
C TYR A 71 -12.36 -18.01 5.97
N ILE A 72 -13.50 -17.33 5.89
CA ILE A 72 -13.55 -15.87 5.66
C ILE A 72 -12.78 -15.13 6.77
N MET A 73 -12.93 -15.56 8.02
CA MET A 73 -12.17 -15.02 9.16
C MET A 73 -10.66 -15.29 9.00
N ALA A 74 -10.26 -16.50 8.59
CA ALA A 74 -8.86 -16.82 8.34
C ALA A 74 -8.23 -15.89 7.29
N CYS A 75 -8.90 -15.69 6.15
CA CYS A 75 -8.50 -14.75 5.11
C CYS A 75 -8.32 -13.32 5.65
N ALA A 76 -9.29 -12.86 6.45
CA ALA A 76 -9.23 -11.55 7.10
C ALA A 76 -8.08 -11.39 8.10
N VAL A 77 -7.85 -12.40 8.93
CA VAL A 77 -6.76 -12.40 9.91
C VAL A 77 -5.41 -12.39 9.19
N LYS A 78 -5.24 -13.19 8.13
CA LYS A 78 -4.02 -13.21 7.31
C LYS A 78 -3.77 -11.87 6.61
N ALA A 79 -4.82 -11.24 6.09
CA ALA A 79 -4.71 -9.90 5.53
C ALA A 79 -4.21 -8.88 6.58
N LEU A 80 -4.79 -8.90 7.79
CA LEU A 80 -4.34 -8.02 8.88
C LEU A 80 -2.91 -8.33 9.36
N GLU A 81 -2.54 -9.61 9.42
CA GLU A 81 -1.19 -10.06 9.77
C GLU A 81 -0.16 -9.44 8.80
N ALA A 82 -0.42 -9.48 7.49
CA ALA A 82 0.47 -8.87 6.48
C ALA A 82 0.70 -7.36 6.71
N LEU A 83 -0.35 -6.60 7.03
CA LEU A 83 -0.20 -5.16 7.34
C LEU A 83 0.50 -4.94 8.68
N SER A 84 0.17 -5.73 9.70
CA SER A 84 0.75 -5.62 11.04
C SER A 84 2.24 -5.94 11.02
N ASP A 85 2.65 -6.97 10.28
CA ASP A 85 4.05 -7.36 10.15
C ASP A 85 4.86 -6.27 9.46
N TRP A 86 4.34 -5.73 8.35
CA TRP A 86 4.96 -4.59 7.68
C TRP A 86 5.08 -3.37 8.60
N MET A 87 4.01 -2.98 9.31
CA MET A 87 4.05 -1.84 10.23
C MET A 87 5.10 -2.03 11.33
N ARG A 88 5.20 -3.23 11.89
CA ARG A 88 6.20 -3.56 12.91
C ARG A 88 7.63 -3.46 12.39
N VAL A 89 7.89 -3.95 11.17
CA VAL A 89 9.20 -3.84 10.53
C VAL A 89 9.54 -2.39 10.26
N ALA A 90 8.60 -1.62 9.68
CA ALA A 90 8.79 -0.20 9.41
C ALA A 90 9.08 0.62 10.67
N GLU A 91 8.39 0.32 11.78
CA GLU A 91 8.66 0.91 13.08
C GLU A 91 10.07 0.56 13.59
N GLN A 92 10.47 -0.71 13.53
CA GLN A 92 11.81 -1.14 13.93
C GLN A 92 12.92 -0.45 13.12
N ASP A 93 12.73 -0.32 11.81
CA ASP A 93 13.69 0.32 10.92
C ASP A 93 13.79 1.82 11.20
N ALA A 94 12.66 2.51 11.42
CA ALA A 94 12.61 3.92 11.79
C ALA A 94 13.41 4.23 13.07
N TRP A 95 13.48 3.27 14.00
CA TRP A 95 14.17 3.41 15.28
C TRP A 95 15.54 2.71 15.33
N SER A 96 16.00 2.09 14.24
CA SER A 96 17.24 1.29 14.20
C SER A 96 18.51 2.04 14.63
N HIS A 97 18.50 3.37 14.55
CA HIS A 97 19.61 4.25 14.92
C HIS A 97 19.52 4.81 16.35
N THR A 98 18.46 4.52 17.08
CA THR A 98 18.16 5.10 18.39
C THR A 98 18.08 4.01 19.44
N LYS A 99 18.70 4.24 20.62
CA LYS A 99 18.68 3.26 21.72
C LYS A 99 17.40 3.29 22.56
N GLU A 100 16.69 4.41 22.57
CA GLU A 100 15.46 4.62 23.34
C GLU A 100 14.43 5.34 22.47
N ILE A 101 13.20 4.82 22.43
CA ILE A 101 12.09 5.46 21.73
C ILE A 101 11.65 6.69 22.56
N PRO A 102 11.67 7.91 22.00
CA PRO A 102 11.22 9.10 22.71
C PRO A 102 9.74 9.01 23.10
N ASP A 103 9.39 9.54 24.27
CA ASP A 103 8.00 9.70 24.71
C ASP A 103 7.35 10.89 23.99
N TRP A 104 6.99 10.67 22.72
CA TRP A 104 6.35 11.67 21.87
C TRP A 104 4.83 11.58 21.91
N PRO A 105 4.12 12.71 21.70
CA PRO A 105 2.70 12.67 21.38
C PRO A 105 2.45 11.73 20.21
N TRP A 106 1.37 10.95 20.29
CA TRP A 106 1.04 9.91 19.29
C TRP A 106 1.04 10.42 17.85
N ASP A 107 0.51 11.62 17.60
CA ASP A 107 0.47 12.19 16.25
C ASP A 107 1.89 12.44 15.70
N LEU A 108 2.80 12.97 16.54
CA LEU A 108 4.19 13.21 16.16
C LEU A 108 4.94 11.89 15.94
N TYR A 109 4.64 10.88 16.76
CA TYR A 109 5.16 9.53 16.60
C TYR A 109 4.76 8.95 15.24
N CYS A 110 3.46 9.00 14.90
CA CYS A 110 2.95 8.52 13.64
C CYS A 110 3.55 9.27 12.45
N GLU A 111 3.58 10.60 12.49
CA GLU A 111 4.18 11.42 11.42
C GLU A 111 5.64 11.05 11.18
N PHE A 112 6.42 10.84 12.25
CA PHE A 112 7.81 10.45 12.12
C PHE A 112 7.98 9.08 11.48
N VAL A 113 7.27 8.06 11.98
CA VAL A 113 7.35 6.70 11.42
C VAL A 113 6.90 6.70 9.97
N GLU A 114 5.81 7.41 9.63
CA GLU A 114 5.33 7.56 8.25
C GLU A 114 6.38 8.19 7.32
N MET A 115 7.18 9.14 7.79
CA MET A 115 8.27 9.72 7.01
C MET A 115 9.43 8.74 6.74
N GLN A 116 9.59 7.71 7.56
CA GLN A 116 10.63 6.69 7.37
C GLN A 116 10.16 5.51 6.51
N VAL A 117 8.85 5.37 6.28
CA VAL A 117 8.27 4.24 5.55
C VAL A 117 8.82 4.14 4.12
N ASN A 118 9.37 2.96 3.80
CA ASN A 118 9.65 2.59 2.42
C ASN A 118 8.34 2.40 1.64
N SER A 119 8.18 3.17 0.56
CA SER A 119 6.96 3.13 -0.26
C SER A 119 6.78 1.79 -1.00
N ASP A 120 7.88 1.13 -1.37
CA ASP A 120 7.82 -0.15 -2.09
C ASP A 120 7.35 -1.28 -1.17
N GLU A 121 7.86 -1.34 0.07
CA GLU A 121 7.39 -2.29 1.09
C GLU A 121 5.92 -2.07 1.46
N ARG A 122 5.49 -0.81 1.52
CA ARG A 122 4.07 -0.48 1.72
C ARG A 122 3.19 -0.99 0.58
N ILE A 123 3.67 -0.92 -0.66
CA ILE A 123 2.96 -1.45 -1.83
C ILE A 123 2.85 -2.97 -1.71
N GLU A 124 3.95 -3.66 -1.40
CA GLU A 124 3.98 -5.12 -1.23
C GLU A 124 3.03 -5.57 -0.10
N ALA A 125 3.02 -4.89 1.04
CA ALA A 125 2.09 -5.19 2.14
C ALA A 125 0.63 -5.04 1.73
N LEU A 126 0.29 -4.03 0.91
CA LEU A 126 -1.06 -3.86 0.36
C LEU A 126 -1.40 -4.94 -0.67
N GLU A 127 -0.42 -5.45 -1.43
CA GLU A 127 -0.61 -6.58 -2.35
C GLU A 127 -0.88 -7.88 -1.60
N HIS A 128 -0.09 -8.20 -0.57
CA HIS A 128 -0.33 -9.35 0.30
C HIS A 128 -1.68 -9.26 1.01
N TYR A 129 -2.05 -8.08 1.51
CA TYR A 129 -3.39 -7.85 2.08
C TYR A 129 -4.51 -8.19 1.10
N VAL A 130 -4.39 -7.76 -0.17
CA VAL A 130 -5.37 -8.08 -1.21
C VAL A 130 -5.35 -9.58 -1.55
N MET A 131 -4.17 -10.17 -1.67
CA MET A 131 -4.00 -11.59 -1.97
C MET A 131 -4.73 -12.47 -0.96
N TYR A 132 -4.65 -12.16 0.34
CA TYR A 132 -5.36 -12.93 1.36
C TYR A 132 -6.88 -12.72 1.37
N LEU A 133 -7.39 -11.60 0.85
CA LEU A 133 -8.84 -11.36 0.75
C LEU A 133 -9.44 -11.89 -0.56
N GLU A 134 -8.63 -12.03 -1.61
CA GLU A 134 -9.07 -12.48 -2.93
C GLU A 134 -9.84 -13.81 -2.91
N PRO A 135 -9.47 -14.84 -2.11
CA PRO A 135 -10.22 -16.08 -1.99
C PRO A 135 -11.72 -15.91 -1.69
N ILE A 136 -12.08 -14.88 -0.90
CA ILE A 136 -13.48 -14.62 -0.55
C ILE A 136 -14.30 -14.26 -1.81
N SER A 137 -13.66 -13.61 -2.78
CA SER A 137 -14.30 -13.19 -4.03
C SER A 137 -14.11 -14.15 -5.21
N SER A 138 -13.11 -15.01 -5.16
CA SER A 138 -12.76 -15.91 -6.26
C SER A 138 -13.28 -17.34 -6.08
N LEU A 139 -13.47 -17.79 -4.84
CA LEU A 139 -13.99 -19.13 -4.57
C LEU A 139 -15.49 -19.23 -4.92
N PRO A 140 -15.90 -20.20 -5.76
CA PRO A 140 -17.31 -20.42 -6.09
C PRO A 140 -18.20 -20.69 -4.87
N SER A 141 -17.65 -21.30 -3.81
CA SER A 141 -18.35 -21.58 -2.56
C SER A 141 -18.81 -20.34 -1.80
N LEU A 142 -18.22 -19.18 -2.08
CA LEU A 142 -18.47 -17.93 -1.36
C LEU A 142 -19.14 -16.85 -2.22
N GLN A 143 -19.49 -17.14 -3.48
CA GLN A 143 -20.08 -16.16 -4.39
C GLN A 143 -21.41 -15.60 -3.90
N ASP A 144 -22.21 -16.43 -3.23
CA ASP A 144 -23.51 -16.05 -2.68
C ASP A 144 -23.45 -15.70 -1.18
N ASP A 145 -22.24 -15.64 -0.59
CA ASP A 145 -22.09 -15.28 0.83
C ASP A 145 -22.34 -13.78 1.03
N GLU A 146 -23.16 -13.41 2.02
CA GLU A 146 -23.47 -12.01 2.36
C GLU A 146 -22.24 -11.20 2.84
N LEU A 147 -21.12 -11.85 3.21
CA LEU A 147 -19.86 -11.15 3.56
C LEU A 147 -19.01 -10.78 2.34
N LEU A 148 -19.30 -11.32 1.15
CA LEU A 148 -18.57 -11.04 -0.08
C LEU A 148 -18.45 -9.52 -0.38
N PRO A 149 -19.52 -8.70 -0.30
CA PRO A 149 -19.43 -7.28 -0.59
C PRO A 149 -18.45 -6.53 0.32
N PHE A 150 -18.29 -6.99 1.56
CA PHE A 150 -17.37 -6.40 2.54
C PHE A 150 -15.91 -6.67 2.16
N ALA A 151 -15.59 -7.89 1.74
CA ALA A 151 -14.27 -8.25 1.24
C ALA A 151 -13.93 -7.49 -0.05
N VAL A 152 -14.86 -7.42 -1.01
CA VAL A 152 -14.68 -6.66 -2.26
C VAL A 152 -14.41 -5.18 -1.98
N GLU A 153 -15.13 -4.58 -1.03
CA GLU A 153 -14.91 -3.19 -0.64
C GLU A 153 -13.55 -2.98 0.05
N ALA A 154 -13.11 -3.92 0.89
CA ALA A 154 -11.77 -3.88 1.50
C ALA A 154 -10.66 -3.96 0.43
N ILE A 155 -10.79 -4.87 -0.53
CA ILE A 155 -9.87 -5.02 -1.67
C ILE A 155 -9.81 -3.72 -2.48
N LYS A 156 -10.96 -3.15 -2.86
CA LYS A 156 -11.02 -1.87 -3.61
C LYS A 156 -10.31 -0.74 -2.88
N ASN A 157 -10.51 -0.64 -1.56
CA ASN A 157 -9.85 0.38 -0.75
C ASN A 157 -8.33 0.18 -0.67
N ALA A 158 -7.85 -1.06 -0.55
CA ALA A 158 -6.43 -1.36 -0.57
C ALA A 158 -5.78 -1.03 -1.94
N VAL A 159 -6.42 -1.43 -3.04
CA VAL A 159 -5.97 -1.09 -4.41
C VAL A 159 -5.93 0.43 -4.61
N ARG A 160 -6.96 1.16 -4.15
CA ARG A 160 -6.98 2.63 -4.21
C ARG A 160 -5.83 3.25 -3.43
N ARG A 161 -5.54 2.74 -2.23
CA ARG A 161 -4.41 3.20 -1.40
C ARG A 161 -3.07 2.95 -2.10
N LYS A 162 -2.86 1.75 -2.65
CA LYS A 162 -1.68 1.41 -3.46
C LYS A 162 -1.51 2.37 -4.62
N GLY A 163 -2.57 2.64 -5.38
CA GLY A 163 -2.54 3.62 -6.48
C GLY A 163 -2.18 5.04 -6.02
N GLY A 164 -2.60 5.43 -4.82
CA GLY A 164 -2.21 6.70 -4.20
C GLY A 164 -0.71 6.77 -3.89
N VAL A 165 -0.11 5.69 -3.39
CA VAL A 165 1.33 5.59 -3.10
C VAL A 165 2.14 5.67 -4.40
N LEU A 166 1.78 4.88 -5.41
CA LEU A 166 2.41 4.89 -6.73
C LEU A 166 2.37 6.28 -7.37
N SER A 167 1.19 6.91 -7.39
CA SER A 167 1.05 8.28 -7.92
C SER A 167 1.91 9.30 -7.17
N GLY A 168 2.13 9.12 -5.86
CA GLY A 168 3.03 9.95 -5.08
C GLY A 168 4.50 9.76 -5.46
N LYS A 169 4.92 8.51 -5.69
CA LYS A 169 6.27 8.16 -6.12
C LYS A 169 6.57 8.75 -7.51
N ASP A 170 5.68 8.54 -8.48
CA ASP A 170 5.82 9.07 -9.84
C ASP A 170 6.00 10.60 -9.82
N ARG A 171 5.19 11.32 -9.05
CA ARG A 171 5.31 12.79 -8.91
C ARG A 171 6.65 13.21 -8.30
N ASN A 172 7.16 12.46 -7.32
CA ASN A 172 8.42 12.77 -6.68
C ASN A 172 9.60 12.54 -7.63
N GLU A 173 9.55 11.47 -8.43
CA GLU A 173 10.53 11.17 -9.48
C GLU A 173 10.51 12.28 -10.56
N GLU A 174 9.34 12.65 -11.07
CA GLU A 174 9.19 13.76 -12.04
C GLU A 174 9.75 15.09 -11.50
N ILE A 175 9.46 15.42 -10.23
CA ILE A 175 10.00 16.61 -9.57
C ILE A 175 11.52 16.52 -9.45
N SER A 176 12.05 15.37 -9.08
CA SER A 176 13.49 15.13 -8.92
C SER A 176 14.23 15.29 -10.25
N ASP A 177 13.74 14.67 -11.32
CA ASP A 177 14.36 14.74 -12.65
C ASP A 177 14.34 16.15 -13.22
N ARG A 178 13.21 16.86 -13.06
CA ARG A 178 13.10 18.27 -13.44
C ARG A 178 14.08 19.13 -12.65
N ASP A 179 14.14 18.97 -11.33
CA ASP A 179 15.03 19.75 -10.46
C ASP A 179 16.50 19.46 -10.80
N ALA A 180 16.86 18.20 -11.10
CA ALA A 180 18.19 17.80 -11.55
C ALA A 180 18.55 18.45 -12.90
N ALA A 181 17.63 18.47 -13.86
CA ALA A 181 17.84 19.14 -15.15
C ALA A 181 18.09 20.65 -14.99
N ILE A 182 17.32 21.32 -14.12
CA ILE A 182 17.49 22.74 -13.77
C ILE A 182 18.88 22.99 -13.16
N VAL A 183 19.29 22.17 -12.18
CA VAL A 183 20.59 22.26 -11.50
C VAL A 183 21.74 22.03 -12.48
N ASN A 184 21.65 21.02 -13.33
CA ASN A 184 22.68 20.69 -14.31
C ASN A 184 22.85 21.81 -15.34
N HIS A 185 21.74 22.42 -15.80
CA HIS A 185 21.80 23.57 -16.68
C HIS A 185 22.49 24.77 -16.02
N ALA A 186 22.10 25.10 -14.77
CA ALA A 186 22.70 26.20 -14.02
C ALA A 186 24.22 26.00 -13.79
N ARG A 187 24.65 24.79 -13.43
CA ARG A 187 26.07 24.43 -13.29
C ARG A 187 26.84 24.58 -14.62
N SER A 188 26.22 24.21 -15.74
CA SER A 188 26.80 24.41 -17.08
C SER A 188 27.02 25.90 -17.40
N LEU A 189 26.09 26.78 -17.02
CA LEU A 189 26.24 28.23 -17.19
C LEU A 189 27.39 28.80 -16.35
N LEU A 190 27.50 28.38 -15.08
CA LEU A 190 28.61 28.77 -14.21
C LEU A 190 29.96 28.31 -14.79
N LYS A 191 30.04 27.06 -15.27
CA LYS A 191 31.25 26.51 -15.91
C LYS A 191 31.66 27.29 -17.16
N LYS A 192 30.69 27.90 -17.86
CA LYS A 192 30.92 28.80 -19.00
C LYS A 192 31.30 30.23 -18.59
N GLY A 193 31.52 30.49 -17.30
CA GLY A 193 31.96 31.79 -16.76
C GLY A 193 30.83 32.76 -16.46
N MET A 194 29.57 32.32 -16.45
CA MET A 194 28.44 33.19 -16.09
C MET A 194 28.52 33.59 -14.60
N SER A 195 28.34 34.88 -14.30
CA SER A 195 28.25 35.36 -12.91
C SER A 195 27.01 34.79 -12.20
N HIS A 196 27.16 34.36 -10.94
CA HIS A 196 26.06 33.88 -10.09
C HIS A 196 24.83 34.81 -10.08
N ARG A 197 25.02 36.13 -10.18
CA ARG A 197 23.91 37.11 -10.23
C ARG A 197 22.96 36.89 -11.42
N ASN A 198 23.44 36.30 -12.51
CA ASN A 198 22.69 36.15 -13.75
C ASN A 198 22.17 34.72 -13.99
N VAL A 199 22.71 33.72 -13.26
CA VAL A 199 22.41 32.30 -13.49
C VAL A 199 20.94 32.00 -13.31
N THR A 200 20.30 32.45 -12.23
CA THR A 200 18.86 32.20 -11.99
C THR A 200 17.99 32.66 -13.16
N THR A 201 18.26 33.87 -13.67
CA THR A 201 17.49 34.46 -14.77
C THR A 201 17.72 33.70 -16.06
N ALA A 202 18.98 33.34 -16.36
CA ALA A 202 19.31 32.57 -17.56
C ALA A 202 18.70 31.16 -17.51
N THR A 203 18.76 30.47 -16.37
CA THR A 203 18.14 29.16 -16.16
C THR A 203 16.61 29.23 -16.28
N HIS A 204 15.97 30.27 -15.74
CA HIS A 204 14.53 30.48 -15.91
C HIS A 204 14.14 30.65 -17.37
N CYS A 205 14.85 31.53 -18.11
CA CYS A 205 14.58 31.72 -19.54
C CYS A 205 14.84 30.46 -20.38
N TRP A 206 15.82 29.64 -19.99
CA TRP A 206 16.03 28.33 -20.61
C TRP A 206 14.84 27.39 -20.34
N LEU A 207 14.38 27.30 -19.09
CA LEU A 207 13.24 26.47 -18.72
C LEU A 207 11.95 26.86 -19.46
N GLU A 208 11.68 28.16 -19.59
CA GLU A 208 10.56 28.67 -20.39
C GLU A 208 10.63 28.22 -21.85
N ARG A 209 11.83 28.24 -22.44
CA ARG A 209 12.05 27.79 -23.83
C ARG A 209 11.88 26.29 -23.98
N GLU A 210 12.33 25.49 -23.02
CA GLU A 210 12.17 24.03 -23.05
C GLU A 210 10.69 23.64 -22.99
N ILE A 211 9.91 24.28 -22.12
CA ILE A 211 8.47 23.99 -21.97
C ILE A 211 7.65 24.54 -23.16
N ALA A 212 8.09 25.63 -23.78
CA ALA A 212 7.46 26.16 -24.99
C ALA A 212 7.66 25.27 -26.24
N LYS A 213 8.53 24.26 -26.20
CA LYS A 213 8.70 23.33 -27.32
C LYS A 213 7.42 22.50 -27.56
N PRO A 214 7.13 22.12 -28.82
CA PRO A 214 6.10 21.13 -29.12
C PRO A 214 6.32 19.86 -28.31
N ILE A 215 5.23 19.19 -27.89
CA ILE A 215 5.26 18.00 -27.02
C ILE A 215 6.30 16.96 -27.50
N LYS A 216 6.36 16.67 -28.80
CA LYS A 216 7.30 15.70 -29.39
C LYS A 216 8.78 16.10 -29.32
N GLN A 217 9.09 17.34 -28.97
CA GLN A 217 10.44 17.90 -28.87
C GLN A 217 10.82 18.28 -27.44
N ARG A 218 9.91 18.07 -26.47
CA ARG A 218 10.19 18.33 -25.07
C ARG A 218 11.14 17.26 -24.53
N PRO A 219 12.08 17.64 -23.64
CA PRO A 219 12.89 16.67 -22.92
C PRO A 219 12.03 15.73 -22.06
N GLU A 220 12.50 14.52 -21.81
CA GLU A 220 11.79 13.48 -21.04
C GLU A 220 11.43 13.93 -19.61
N TRP A 221 12.28 14.75 -18.97
CA TRP A 221 12.02 15.29 -17.63
C TRP A 221 10.90 16.35 -17.58
N VAL A 222 10.31 16.73 -18.72
CA VAL A 222 9.14 17.61 -18.79
C VAL A 222 7.89 16.75 -19.01
N PRO A 223 7.04 16.55 -17.98
CA PRO A 223 5.77 15.84 -18.14
C PRO A 223 4.92 16.45 -19.26
N LEU A 224 4.19 15.62 -19.98
CA LEU A 224 3.39 16.02 -21.14
C LEU A 224 2.33 17.07 -20.76
N GLU A 225 1.83 16.97 -19.53
CA GLU A 225 0.82 17.84 -18.91
C GLU A 225 1.38 19.19 -18.46
N THR A 226 2.71 19.39 -18.53
CA THR A 226 3.33 20.65 -18.12
C THR A 226 3.00 21.76 -19.12
N GLU A 227 2.07 22.64 -18.74
CA GLU A 227 1.67 23.80 -19.55
C GLU A 227 2.51 25.05 -19.25
N LYS A 228 3.04 25.18 -18.04
CA LYS A 228 3.73 26.39 -17.57
C LYS A 228 5.05 26.08 -16.88
N ALA A 229 6.04 26.92 -17.14
CA ALA A 229 7.32 26.88 -16.46
C ALA A 229 7.21 27.30 -15.00
N LEU A 230 8.14 26.78 -14.18
CA LEU A 230 8.34 27.27 -12.83
C LEU A 230 8.74 28.75 -12.86
N THR A 231 8.20 29.52 -11.92
CA THR A 231 8.55 30.93 -11.76
C THR A 231 10.03 31.09 -11.41
N ARG A 232 10.62 32.25 -11.74
CA ARG A 232 12.01 32.57 -11.36
C ARG A 232 12.28 32.39 -9.87
N LYS A 233 11.29 32.68 -9.02
CA LYS A 233 11.39 32.49 -7.56
C LYS A 233 11.52 31.01 -7.18
N GLN A 234 10.76 30.12 -7.82
CA GLN A 234 10.85 28.68 -7.62
C GLN A 234 12.18 28.13 -8.12
N VAL A 235 12.63 28.54 -9.32
CA VAL A 235 13.97 28.18 -9.84
C VAL A 235 15.07 28.59 -8.86
N ASN A 236 15.02 29.83 -8.33
CA ASN A 236 15.97 30.29 -7.31
C ASN A 236 15.96 29.41 -6.05
N SER A 237 14.76 29.01 -5.59
CA SER A 237 14.62 28.14 -4.42
C SER A 237 15.25 26.77 -4.64
N ILE A 238 15.07 26.19 -5.83
CA ILE A 238 15.68 24.91 -6.23
C ILE A 238 17.21 25.07 -6.25
N LEU A 239 17.73 26.10 -6.93
CA LEU A 239 19.18 26.31 -7.02
C LEU A 239 19.86 26.47 -5.65
N LYS A 240 19.20 27.16 -4.71
CA LYS A 240 19.66 27.27 -3.31
C LYS A 240 19.61 25.93 -2.58
N ARG A 241 18.50 25.18 -2.71
CA ARG A 241 18.34 23.85 -2.08
C ARG A 241 19.47 22.89 -2.51
N TYR A 242 19.93 22.98 -3.76
CA TYR A 242 21.00 22.14 -4.31
C TYR A 242 22.39 22.81 -4.32
N TRP A 243 22.58 23.88 -3.52
CA TRP A 243 23.87 24.55 -3.30
C TRP A 243 24.58 25.04 -4.57
N VAL A 244 23.81 25.44 -5.60
CA VAL A 244 24.34 26.07 -6.82
C VAL A 244 24.53 27.58 -6.63
N MET A 245 23.73 28.17 -5.74
CA MET A 245 23.71 29.59 -5.40
C MET A 245 23.75 29.83 -3.90
#